data_AF-A0A5K1AR29-F1
#
_entry.id   AF-A0A5K1AR29-F1
#
_cell.length_a   1.000
_cell.length_b   1.000
_cell.length_c   1.000
_cell.angle_alpha   90.00
_cell.angle_beta   90.00
_cell.angle_gamma   90.00
#
_symmetry.space_group_name_H-M   'P 1'
#
loop_
_entity.id
_entity.type
_entity.pdbx_description
1 polymer ?
#
loop_
_entity_poly.entity_id
_entity_poly.type
_entity_poly.pdbx_seq_one_letter_code
_entity_poly.pdbx_strand_id
1 'polypeptide(L)'
;ELLMRMTLDSIGKVGFGTDINTLSPQLPDNEFARAFDAANTIVTMRFLDPLWRIKRFFQVGSEALLNQSIKFLDDFTYAMIRKRKAEIEEARANGMKYK
;
A
#
# COMPACT_ATOMS: atom_id res chain seq x y z
N GLU A 1 -15.43 0.95 3.95
CA GLU A 1 -14.53 0.68 5.10
C GLU A 1 -14.32 -0.79 5.43
N LEU A 2 -15.22 -1.52 6.09
CA LEU A 2 -14.91 -2.87 6.60
C LEU A 2 -14.51 -3.89 5.50
N LEU A 3 -15.26 -3.94 4.40
CA LEU A 3 -14.95 -4.83 3.27
C LEU A 3 -13.63 -4.45 2.60
N MET A 4 -13.34 -3.16 2.45
CA MET A 4 -12.09 -2.67 1.87
C MET A 4 -10.89 -3.08 2.73
N ARG A 5 -10.99 -2.90 4.06
CA ARG A 5 -9.96 -3.35 5.02
C ARG A 5 -9.77 -4.87 4.93
N MET A 6 -10.85 -5.64 4.89
CA MET A 6 -10.79 -7.09 4.71
C MET A 6 -10.11 -7.49 3.39
N THR A 7 -10.43 -6.85 2.28
CA THR A 7 -9.80 -7.11 0.98
C THR A 7 -8.31 -6.78 1.02
N LEU A 8 -7.94 -5.65 1.62
CA LEU A 8 -6.54 -5.23 1.74
C LEU A 8 -5.75 -6.18 2.64
N ASP A 9 -6.28 -6.59 3.79
CA ASP A 9 -5.62 -7.58 4.65
C ASP A 9 -5.49 -8.93 3.92
N SER A 10 -6.50 -9.36 3.17
CA SER A 10 -6.47 -10.62 2.42
C SER A 10 -5.43 -10.59 1.29
N ILE A 11 -5.44 -9.52 0.47
CA ILE A 11 -4.45 -9.33 -0.60
C ILE A 11 -3.05 -9.18 0.00
N GLY A 12 -2.93 -8.46 1.11
CA GLY A 12 -1.68 -8.25 1.82
C GLY A 12 -1.06 -9.56 2.30
N LYS A 13 -1.89 -10.39 2.96
CA LYS A 13 -1.51 -11.70 3.45
C LYS A 13 -1.13 -12.64 2.30
N VAL A 14 -1.92 -12.69 1.22
CA VAL A 14 -1.65 -13.58 0.08
C VAL A 14 -0.46 -13.10 -0.75
N GLY A 15 -0.41 -11.82 -1.08
CA GLY A 15 0.59 -11.24 -1.98
C GLY A 15 1.95 -11.00 -1.33
N PHE A 16 1.97 -10.61 -0.05
CA PHE A 16 3.19 -10.29 0.67
C PHE A 16 3.50 -11.24 1.83
N GLY A 17 2.60 -12.17 2.18
CA GLY A 17 2.81 -13.11 3.27
C GLY A 17 2.83 -12.45 4.65
N THR A 18 2.35 -11.21 4.78
CA THR A 18 2.28 -10.47 6.04
C THR A 18 0.93 -9.78 6.13
N ASP A 19 0.35 -9.77 7.33
CA ASP A 19 -0.88 -9.01 7.55
C ASP A 19 -0.55 -7.51 7.52
N ILE A 20 -1.24 -6.78 6.63
CA ILE A 20 -1.18 -5.30 6.57
C ILE A 20 -1.78 -4.70 7.87
N ASN A 21 -2.44 -5.54 8.69
CA ASN A 21 -3.01 -5.21 10.00
C ASN A 21 -4.02 -4.06 9.92
N THR A 22 -4.76 -3.98 8.81
CA THR A 22 -5.80 -2.97 8.61
C THR A 22 -7.05 -3.21 9.47
N LEU A 23 -7.18 -4.41 10.05
CA LEU A 23 -8.27 -4.82 10.96
C LEU A 23 -7.95 -4.70 12.46
N SER A 24 -6.82 -4.10 12.86
CA SER A 24 -6.49 -3.93 14.28
C SER A 24 -7.54 -3.05 15.01
N PRO A 25 -8.07 -3.48 16.18
CA PRO A 25 -9.09 -2.72 16.93
C PRO A 25 -8.67 -1.30 17.34
N GLN A 26 -7.36 -0.99 17.31
CA GLN A 26 -6.78 0.29 17.70
C GLN A 26 -6.51 1.25 16.52
N LEU A 27 -6.80 0.90 15.26
CA LEU A 27 -6.57 1.79 14.11
C LEU A 27 -7.89 2.33 13.52
N PRO A 28 -8.38 3.49 13.99
CA PRO A 28 -9.48 4.19 13.33
C PRO A 28 -9.07 4.73 11.94
N ASP A 29 -7.78 5.06 11.72
CA ASP A 29 -7.27 5.63 10.46
C ASP A 29 -6.17 4.75 9.86
N ASN A 30 -6.51 3.98 8.82
CA ASN A 30 -5.53 3.19 8.08
C ASN A 30 -4.96 4.02 6.93
N GLU A 31 -3.74 4.54 7.10
CA GLU A 31 -3.10 5.41 6.12
C GLU A 31 -2.92 4.75 4.75
N PHE A 32 -2.69 3.43 4.73
CA PHE A 32 -2.59 2.66 3.49
C PHE A 32 -3.93 2.60 2.75
N ALA A 33 -5.03 2.30 3.44
CA ALA A 33 -6.36 2.28 2.83
C ALA A 33 -6.74 3.67 2.31
N ARG A 34 -6.43 4.74 3.07
CA ARG A 34 -6.68 6.12 2.65
C ARG A 34 -5.86 6.52 1.42
N ALA A 35 -4.57 6.19 1.39
CA ALA A 35 -3.72 6.46 0.23
C ALA A 35 -4.16 5.64 -1.00
N PHE A 36 -4.55 4.39 -0.80
CA PHE A 36 -5.04 3.50 -1.86
C PHE A 36 -6.38 3.99 -2.44
N ASP A 37 -7.32 4.40 -1.59
CA ASP A 37 -8.62 4.93 -2.02
C ASP A 37 -8.49 6.28 -2.73
N ALA A 38 -7.64 7.17 -2.22
CA ALA A 38 -7.31 8.43 -2.90
C ALA A 38 -6.71 8.17 -4.29
N ALA A 39 -5.74 7.26 -4.38
CA ALA A 39 -5.11 6.91 -5.66
C ALA A 39 -6.14 6.36 -6.66
N ASN A 40 -7.00 5.44 -6.23
CA ASN A 40 -8.06 4.88 -7.08
C ASN A 40 -9.08 5.92 -7.51
N THR A 41 -9.51 6.81 -6.60
CA THR A 41 -10.44 7.88 -6.92
C THR A 41 -9.88 8.81 -7.98
N ILE A 42 -8.60 9.21 -7.84
CA ILE A 42 -7.96 10.12 -8.79
C ILE A 42 -7.73 9.42 -10.13
N VAL A 43 -7.27 8.17 -10.14
CA VAL A 43 -7.11 7.38 -11.36
C VAL A 43 -8.45 7.19 -12.07
N THR A 44 -9.54 6.97 -11.33
CA THR A 44 -10.90 6.88 -11.88
C THR A 44 -11.31 8.22 -12.51
N MET A 45 -11.02 9.35 -11.86
CA MET A 45 -11.32 10.68 -12.41
C MET A 45 -10.57 10.97 -13.72
N ARG A 46 -9.39 10.40 -13.94
CA ARG A 46 -8.65 10.56 -15.22
C ARG A 46 -9.39 10.01 -16.43
N PHE A 47 -10.32 9.07 -16.25
CA PHE A 47 -11.16 8.58 -17.35
C PHE A 47 -12.22 9.61 -17.77
N LEU A 48 -12.62 10.49 -16.86
CA LEU A 48 -13.61 11.53 -17.12
C LEU A 48 -12.97 12.87 -17.49
N ASP A 49 -11.77 13.16 -16.99
CA ASP A 49 -11.06 14.42 -17.20
C ASP A 49 -9.90 14.29 -18.19
N PRO A 50 -10.08 14.56 -19.50
CA PRO A 50 -9.01 14.44 -20.50
C PRO A 50 -7.83 15.42 -20.28
N LEU A 51 -8.01 16.45 -19.44
CA LEU A 51 -6.97 17.44 -19.11
C LEU A 51 -6.03 16.97 -18.01
N TRP A 52 -6.21 15.75 -17.48
CA TRP A 52 -5.39 15.19 -16.39
C TRP A 52 -3.88 15.23 -16.69
N ARG A 53 -3.47 15.08 -17.96
CA ARG A 53 -2.04 15.13 -18.35
C ARG A 53 -1.43 16.51 -18.11
N ILE A 54 -2.20 17.57 -18.33
CA ILE A 54 -1.78 18.95 -18.08
C ILE A 54 -1.69 19.18 -16.57
N LYS A 55 -2.73 18.77 -15.81
CA LYS A 55 -2.73 18.83 -14.34
C LYS A 55 -1.55 18.08 -13.72
N ARG A 56 -1.19 16.93 -14.30
CA ARG A 56 -0.04 16.11 -13.91
C ARG A 56 1.28 16.82 -14.19
N PHE A 57 1.41 17.49 -15.32
CA PHE A 57 2.61 18.25 -15.67
C PHE A 57 2.89 19.38 -14.66
N PHE A 58 1.84 20.10 -14.25
CA PHE A 58 1.96 21.14 -13.23
C PHE A 58 2.01 20.60 -11.79
N GLN A 59 1.79 19.31 -11.57
CA GLN A 59 1.69 18.67 -10.25
C GLN A 59 0.78 19.45 -9.27
N VAL A 60 -0.41 19.84 -9.72
CA VAL A 60 -1.36 20.61 -8.90
C VAL A 60 -2.62 19.81 -8.58
N GLY A 61 -3.18 20.05 -7.40
CA GLY A 61 -4.45 19.47 -6.96
C GLY A 61 -4.41 17.95 -6.82
N SER A 62 -5.34 17.25 -7.48
CA SER A 62 -5.50 15.80 -7.41
C SER A 62 -4.26 15.05 -7.88
N GLU A 63 -3.55 15.54 -8.89
CA GLU A 63 -2.34 14.88 -9.40
C GLU A 63 -1.15 14.99 -8.43
N ALA A 64 -1.09 16.07 -7.64
CA ALA A 64 -0.12 16.22 -6.55
C ALA A 64 -0.41 15.21 -5.43
N LEU A 65 -1.67 15.11 -5.03
CA LEU A 65 -2.12 14.15 -4.03
C LEU A 65 -1.84 12.71 -4.49
N LEU A 66 -2.10 12.39 -5.76
CA LEU A 66 -1.82 11.07 -6.32
C LEU A 66 -0.33 10.73 -6.24
N ASN A 67 0.58 11.67 -6.55
CA ASN A 67 2.01 11.44 -6.42
C ASN A 67 2.41 11.14 -4.96
N GLN A 68 1.81 11.85 -3.98
CA GLN A 68 2.05 11.59 -2.56
C GLN A 68 1.51 10.22 -2.14
N SER A 69 0.30 9.87 -2.57
CA SER A 69 -0.31 8.57 -2.29
C SER A 69 0.51 7.42 -2.89
N ILE A 70 0.96 7.52 -4.14
CA ILE A 70 1.81 6.51 -4.78
C ILE A 70 3.13 6.37 -4.03
N LYS A 71 3.78 7.50 -3.66
CA LYS A 71 5.03 7.46 -2.90
C LYS A 71 4.87 6.71 -1.57
N PHE A 72 3.80 7.01 -0.83
CA PHE A 72 3.49 6.32 0.42
C PHE A 72 3.29 4.81 0.19
N LEU A 73 2.50 4.44 -0.83
CA LEU A 73 2.22 3.04 -1.16
C LEU A 73 3.51 2.29 -1.53
N ASP A 74 4.37 2.89 -2.34
CA ASP A 74 5.67 2.32 -2.70
C ASP A 74 6.55 2.11 -1.46
N ASP A 75 6.71 3.14 -0.62
CA ASP A 75 7.53 3.06 0.59
C ASP A 75 7.00 1.96 1.54
N PHE A 76 5.68 1.87 1.69
CA PHE A 76 5.02 0.83 2.46
C PHE A 76 5.29 -0.57 1.89
N THR A 77 5.09 -0.77 0.58
CA THR A 77 5.33 -2.05 -0.09
C THR A 77 6.79 -2.48 0.02
N TYR A 78 7.74 -1.58 -0.22
CA TYR A 78 9.16 -1.89 -0.07
C TYR A 78 9.55 -2.22 1.38
N ALA A 79 8.93 -1.57 2.37
CA ALA A 79 9.13 -1.92 3.78
C ALA A 79 8.67 -3.36 4.07
N MET A 80 7.50 -3.77 3.55
CA MET A 80 7.01 -5.14 3.69
C MET A 80 7.95 -6.16 3.02
N ILE A 81 8.42 -5.88 1.80
CA ILE A 81 9.36 -6.77 1.09
C ILE A 81 10.66 -6.94 1.91
N ARG A 82 11.22 -5.85 2.43
CA ARG A 82 12.44 -5.90 3.27
C ARG A 82 12.21 -6.75 4.52
N LYS A 83 11.08 -6.54 5.21
CA LYS A 83 10.70 -7.31 6.40
C LYS A 83 10.63 -8.82 6.07
N ARG A 84 9.96 -9.19 4.98
CA ARG A 84 9.84 -10.60 4.57
C ARG A 84 11.17 -11.24 4.19
N LYS A 85 12.05 -10.50 3.52
CA LYS A 85 13.42 -10.98 3.24
C LYS A 85 14.19 -11.25 4.54
N ALA A 86 14.11 -10.35 5.52
CA ALA A 86 14.74 -10.55 6.82
C ALA A 86 14.20 -11.78 7.56
N GLU A 87 12.86 -11.95 7.63
CA GLU A 87 12.22 -13.12 8.24
C GLU A 87 12.67 -14.45 7.61
N ILE A 88 12.82 -14.49 6.27
CA ILE A 88 13.29 -15.68 5.55
C ILE A 88 14.75 -15.98 5.87
N GLU A 89 15.61 -14.97 5.93
CA GLU A 89 17.02 -15.16 6.27
C GLU A 89 17.20 -15.59 7.73
N GLU A 90 16.43 -15.04 8.67
CA GLU A 90 16.39 -15.50 10.06
C GLU A 90 15.91 -16.95 10.17
N ALA A 91 14.86 -17.33 9.45
CA ALA A 91 14.37 -18.71 9.42
C ALA A 91 15.42 -19.68 8.87
N ARG A 92 16.16 -19.29 7.83
CA ARG A 92 17.29 -20.08 7.27
C ARG A 92 18.43 -20.22 8.27
N ALA A 93 18.83 -19.13 8.93
CA ALA A 93 19.90 -19.13 9.92
C ALA A 93 19.55 -20.02 11.12
N ASN A 94 18.31 -19.95 11.60
CA ASN A 94 17.82 -20.81 12.68
C ASN A 94 17.75 -22.28 12.25
N GLY A 95 17.29 -22.57 11.03
CA GLY A 95 17.28 -23.94 10.49
C GLY A 95 18.67 -24.57 10.35
N MET A 96 19.72 -23.77 10.13
CA MET A 96 21.12 -24.25 10.15
C MET A 96 21.68 -24.42 11.56
N LYS A 97 21.17 -23.71 12.58
CA LYS A 97 21.61 -23.86 13.97
C LYS A 97 21.13 -25.17 14.64
N TYR A 98 20.06 -25.77 14.13
CA TYR A 98 19.47 -27.01 14.67
C TYR A 98 19.72 -28.25 13.79
N LYS A 99 20.62 -28.14 12.82
CA LYS A 99 21.21 -29.26 12.07
C LYS A 99 22.62 -29.51 12.56
#